data_AF-A0A947DEJ2-F1
#
_entry.id   AF-A0A947DEJ2-F1
#
_cell.length_a   1.000
_cell.length_b   1.000
_cell.length_c   1.000
_cell.angle_alpha   90.00
_cell.angle_beta   90.00
_cell.angle_gamma   90.00
#
_symmetry.space_group_name_H-M   'P 1'
#
loop_
_entity.id
_entity.type
_entity.pdbx_description
1 polymer ?
#
loop_
_entity_poly.entity_id
_entity_poly.type
_entity_poly.pdbx_seq_one_letter_code
_entity_poly.pdbx_strand_id
1 'polypeptide(L)'
;MTSIFLKSCTGLLVCALGFNVMGAQFKVEEGLILASAQAQGIDEETNVRVYQQASPAVVAIDAGDSTGSGSIITPEGLVLTNAHVVGDATQVTVRLADGRQFTGQVIGYADESLDLAAVQIDGGDNIFPMVPLATSVTQVGQQAFAIGNPFGLQGTFTVGIVSRIDAERGLLQTDAAINPGNSGGPLLNRNGELIGVNTSIFTTGENAGSIGIGFAISTPQVRPFITAVQNGTASTVASRQHQIDRAPSPIVIDGNVIRARLDSSSNLLPDNSYFNAYTFEGHAGQRISIDMNSNQVDSYLLLYGPNQEYLGENDNNGNSLNAHIEITLPTDGTYFVFANSSGASEQGQYELRISSLGSARNYLLSESGTLNTQDGRLTDNSLYDEYLFSGQQGQEVTITLTSQDFDAYLLLIDNQGNKIAENDDIARNNSNSTIRISLPYTGQYRVIVNTYDQTGQGQYQMNVR
;
A
#
# COMPACT_ATOMS: atom_id res chain seq x y z
N MET A 1 49.56 40.57 -15.66
CA MET A 1 48.96 41.44 -14.61
C MET A 1 47.46 41.47 -14.84
N THR A 2 46.72 41.22 -13.76
CA THR A 2 45.35 41.71 -13.49
C THR A 2 44.14 40.96 -14.07
N SER A 3 43.46 40.27 -13.13
CA SER A 3 42.03 39.93 -12.98
C SER A 3 41.00 40.60 -13.92
N ILE A 4 40.06 39.78 -14.44
CA ILE A 4 38.67 40.17 -14.73
C ILE A 4 37.71 39.05 -14.29
N PHE A 5 36.66 39.47 -13.57
CA PHE A 5 35.58 38.71 -12.92
C PHE A 5 34.71 37.86 -13.87
N LEU A 6 34.30 36.65 -13.44
CA LEU A 6 33.09 36.00 -13.94
C LEU A 6 31.87 36.46 -13.12
N LYS A 7 30.94 37.16 -13.77
CA LYS A 7 29.53 37.28 -13.36
C LYS A 7 28.72 36.22 -14.12
N SER A 8 27.79 35.61 -13.41
CA SER A 8 26.77 34.68 -13.88
C SER A 8 26.05 35.17 -15.14
N CYS A 9 25.91 34.29 -16.14
CA CYS A 9 24.89 34.39 -17.18
C CYS A 9 24.51 32.97 -17.65
N THR A 10 23.24 32.63 -17.43
CA THR A 10 22.47 31.57 -18.08
C THR A 10 22.58 31.65 -19.61
N GLY A 11 22.98 30.57 -20.27
CA GLY A 11 22.95 30.45 -21.72
C GLY A 11 23.70 29.20 -22.20
N LEU A 12 22.95 28.26 -22.77
CA LEU A 12 23.43 27.00 -23.35
C LEU A 12 24.45 27.30 -24.47
N LEU A 13 25.71 26.91 -24.30
CA LEU A 13 26.75 27.01 -25.33
C LEU A 13 27.01 25.63 -25.94
N VAL A 14 26.55 25.39 -27.17
CA VAL A 14 26.92 24.22 -27.97
C VAL A 14 28.32 24.45 -28.54
N CYS A 15 29.27 23.59 -28.18
CA CYS A 15 30.64 23.64 -28.65
C CYS A 15 30.74 22.83 -29.96
N ALA A 16 30.86 23.50 -31.11
CA ALA A 16 31.12 22.85 -32.39
C ALA A 16 32.64 22.83 -32.66
N LEU A 17 33.28 21.67 -32.50
CA LEU A 17 34.64 21.42 -32.98
C LEU A 17 34.58 21.02 -34.46
N GLY A 18 35.09 21.89 -35.34
CA GLY A 18 35.17 21.62 -36.77
C GLY A 18 36.30 20.64 -37.10
N PHE A 19 35.94 19.45 -37.58
CA PHE A 19 36.82 18.61 -38.39
C PHE A 19 36.18 18.46 -39.78
N ASN A 20 36.95 18.77 -40.81
CA ASN A 20 36.56 18.57 -42.20
C ASN A 20 37.58 17.62 -42.83
N VAL A 21 37.22 16.34 -42.95
CA VAL A 21 37.88 15.39 -43.86
C VAL A 21 36.80 14.50 -44.48
N MET A 22 36.82 14.44 -45.82
CA MET A 22 35.93 13.71 -46.72
C MET A 22 35.33 12.40 -46.18
N GLY A 23 34.01 12.26 -46.36
CA GLY A 23 33.33 10.96 -46.41
C GLY A 23 31.94 10.97 -45.79
N ALA A 24 30.92 11.21 -46.61
CA ALA A 24 29.48 10.96 -46.37
C ALA A 24 28.96 11.13 -44.93
N GLN A 25 28.28 12.25 -44.63
CA GLN A 25 27.48 12.37 -43.41
C GLN A 25 26.08 12.91 -43.66
N PHE A 26 25.15 12.22 -43.01
CA PHE A 26 23.70 12.37 -42.99
C PHE A 26 23.24 13.83 -42.78
N LYS A 27 22.22 14.25 -43.56
CA LYS A 27 21.30 15.29 -43.10
C LYS A 27 20.56 14.75 -41.88
N VAL A 28 20.80 15.35 -40.71
CA VAL A 28 19.85 15.28 -39.61
C VAL A 28 19.19 16.65 -39.55
N GLU A 29 17.93 16.72 -39.97
CA GLU A 29 17.07 17.88 -39.79
C GLU A 29 16.88 18.15 -38.28
N GLU A 30 16.96 19.42 -37.89
CA GLU A 30 16.57 19.86 -36.55
C GLU A 30 15.08 19.59 -36.33
N GLY A 31 14.78 18.59 -35.49
CA GLY A 31 13.40 18.28 -35.13
C GLY A 31 13.37 17.40 -33.89
N LEU A 32 13.49 18.01 -32.70
CA LEU A 32 13.26 17.27 -31.45
C LEU A 32 12.84 18.18 -30.28
N ILE A 33 11.78 18.97 -30.48
CA ILE A 33 10.94 19.49 -29.39
C ILE A 33 9.48 19.56 -29.89
N LEU A 34 8.77 18.43 -30.03
CA LEU A 34 7.33 18.41 -30.33
C LEU A 34 6.50 17.29 -29.68
N ALA A 35 7.10 16.32 -28.98
CA ALA A 35 6.36 15.13 -28.52
C ALA A 35 5.50 15.34 -27.26
N SER A 36 5.90 16.22 -26.32
CA SER A 36 5.21 16.36 -25.03
C SER A 36 3.88 17.12 -25.13
N ALA A 37 3.83 18.19 -25.92
CA ALA A 37 2.61 18.99 -26.10
C ALA A 37 1.54 18.24 -26.92
N GLN A 38 1.94 17.36 -27.84
CA GLN A 38 1.01 16.55 -28.63
C GLN A 38 0.39 15.41 -27.79
N ALA A 39 1.18 14.75 -26.94
CA ALA A 39 0.68 13.69 -26.05
C ALA A 39 -0.35 14.22 -25.04
N GLN A 40 -0.08 15.40 -24.45
CA GLN A 40 -1.01 16.04 -23.51
C GLN A 40 -2.36 16.40 -24.15
N GLY A 41 -2.37 16.79 -25.44
CA GLY A 41 -3.61 17.05 -26.17
C GLY A 41 -4.44 15.79 -26.48
N ILE A 42 -3.78 14.65 -26.74
CA ILE A 42 -4.47 13.38 -27.04
C ILE A 42 -5.18 12.81 -25.80
N ASP A 43 -4.56 12.92 -24.63
CA ASP A 43 -5.17 12.48 -23.37
C ASP A 43 -6.37 13.37 -23.00
N GLU A 44 -6.25 14.70 -23.12
CA GLU A 44 -7.37 15.60 -22.85
C GLU A 44 -8.55 15.39 -23.82
N GLU A 45 -8.28 15.21 -25.12
CA GLU A 45 -9.32 14.91 -26.10
C GLU A 45 -10.04 13.59 -25.80
N THR A 46 -9.29 12.57 -25.36
CA THR A 46 -9.86 11.30 -24.93
C THR A 46 -10.77 11.48 -23.72
N ASN A 47 -10.33 12.24 -22.72
CA ASN A 47 -11.11 12.52 -21.51
C ASN A 47 -12.44 13.20 -21.85
N VAL A 48 -12.38 14.26 -22.66
CA VAL A 48 -13.57 15.02 -23.08
C VAL A 48 -14.54 14.12 -23.86
N ARG A 49 -14.03 13.30 -24.79
CA ARG A 49 -14.86 12.38 -25.58
C ARG A 49 -15.56 11.35 -24.68
N VAL A 50 -14.82 10.69 -23.79
CA VAL A 50 -15.37 9.68 -22.88
C VAL A 50 -16.46 10.29 -22.00
N TYR A 51 -16.20 11.47 -21.43
CA TYR A 51 -17.19 12.17 -20.61
C TYR A 51 -18.46 12.54 -21.39
N GLN A 52 -18.32 13.15 -22.57
CA GLN A 52 -19.47 13.55 -23.41
C GLN A 52 -20.30 12.36 -23.87
N GLN A 53 -19.64 11.24 -24.18
CA GLN A 53 -20.31 10.01 -24.62
C GLN A 53 -21.08 9.34 -23.48
N ALA A 54 -20.48 9.21 -22.30
CA ALA A 54 -21.02 8.38 -21.22
C ALA A 54 -21.88 9.15 -20.21
N SER A 55 -21.57 10.42 -19.91
CA SER A 55 -22.27 11.18 -18.86
C SER A 55 -23.80 11.26 -19.03
N PRO A 56 -24.40 11.31 -20.24
CA PRO A 56 -25.86 11.31 -20.37
C PRO A 56 -26.53 10.03 -19.85
N ALA A 57 -25.81 8.91 -19.84
CA ALA A 57 -26.27 7.60 -19.37
C ALA A 57 -25.97 7.33 -17.89
N VAL A 58 -25.27 8.25 -17.21
CA VAL A 58 -24.97 8.15 -15.77
C VAL A 58 -26.05 8.90 -15.01
N VAL A 59 -26.68 8.19 -14.07
CA VAL A 59 -27.83 8.70 -13.31
C VAL A 59 -27.46 8.84 -11.84
N ALA A 60 -28.12 9.77 -11.17
CA ALA A 60 -28.14 9.83 -9.71
C ALA A 60 -29.27 8.96 -9.19
N ILE A 61 -29.00 8.19 -8.13
CA ILE A 61 -29.99 7.35 -7.45
C ILE A 61 -30.17 7.88 -6.03
N ASP A 62 -31.43 8.04 -5.65
CA ASP A 62 -31.85 8.45 -4.32
C ASP A 62 -32.86 7.44 -3.78
N ALA A 63 -32.46 6.70 -2.74
CA ALA A 63 -33.25 5.67 -2.07
C ALA A 63 -33.86 6.18 -0.74
N GLY A 64 -33.84 7.50 -0.51
CA GLY A 64 -34.31 8.14 0.73
C GLY A 64 -33.21 8.29 1.76
N ASP A 65 -32.75 7.18 2.34
CA ASP A 65 -31.70 7.18 3.38
C ASP A 65 -30.28 7.01 2.80
N SER A 66 -30.16 6.73 1.50
CA SER A 66 -28.91 6.51 0.78
C SER A 66 -28.96 7.14 -0.61
N THR A 67 -27.82 7.64 -1.08
CA THR A 67 -27.68 8.23 -2.41
C THR A 67 -26.42 7.72 -3.09
N GLY A 68 -26.49 7.54 -4.41
CA GLY A 68 -25.37 7.10 -5.21
C GLY A 68 -25.55 7.42 -6.69
N SER A 69 -24.85 6.66 -7.51
CA SER A 69 -24.89 6.73 -8.97
C SER A 69 -25.35 5.42 -9.58
N GLY A 70 -25.71 5.46 -10.86
CA GLY A 70 -26.02 4.29 -11.66
C GLY A 70 -25.63 4.49 -13.12
N SER A 71 -25.54 3.39 -13.85
CA SER A 71 -25.29 3.38 -15.29
C SER A 71 -26.49 2.79 -16.02
N ILE A 72 -27.12 3.56 -16.91
CA ILE A 72 -28.11 3.00 -17.84
C ILE A 72 -27.36 2.10 -18.84
N ILE A 73 -27.73 0.83 -18.91
CA ILE A 73 -27.08 -0.18 -19.76
C ILE A 73 -27.96 -0.70 -20.89
N THR A 74 -29.24 -0.33 -20.92
CA THR A 74 -30.15 -0.62 -22.05
C THR A 74 -30.99 0.60 -22.43
N PRO A 75 -31.44 0.70 -23.70
CA PRO A 75 -32.28 1.81 -24.15
C PRO A 75 -33.63 1.91 -23.43
N GLU A 76 -34.12 0.81 -22.86
CA GLU A 76 -35.37 0.73 -22.10
C GLU A 76 -35.22 1.23 -20.66
N GLY A 77 -34.01 1.63 -20.24
CA GLY A 77 -33.79 2.23 -18.91
C GLY A 77 -33.43 1.22 -17.82
N LEU A 78 -32.83 0.09 -18.17
CA LEU A 78 -32.20 -0.79 -17.17
C LEU A 78 -30.92 -0.11 -16.64
N VAL A 79 -30.86 0.07 -15.32
CA VAL A 79 -29.76 0.74 -14.62
C VAL A 79 -29.03 -0.26 -13.74
N LEU A 80 -27.69 -0.30 -13.84
CA LEU A 80 -26.83 -0.94 -12.85
C LEU A 80 -26.43 0.05 -11.77
N THR A 81 -26.40 -0.41 -10.53
CA THR A 81 -25.89 0.32 -9.37
C THR A 81 -25.39 -0.66 -8.30
N ASN A 82 -25.01 -0.16 -7.13
CA ASN A 82 -24.66 -1.00 -5.99
C ASN A 82 -25.88 -1.38 -5.15
N ALA A 83 -25.81 -2.53 -4.49
CA ALA A 83 -26.85 -2.98 -3.57
C ALA A 83 -26.95 -2.07 -2.35
N HIS A 84 -25.82 -1.59 -1.81
CA HIS A 84 -25.82 -0.67 -0.66
C HIS A 84 -26.42 0.70 -0.98
N VAL A 85 -26.44 1.12 -2.26
CA VAL A 85 -27.06 2.40 -2.68
C VAL A 85 -28.58 2.31 -2.60
N VAL A 86 -29.16 1.18 -3.01
CA VAL A 86 -30.62 0.99 -3.00
C VAL A 86 -31.15 0.37 -1.70
N GLY A 87 -30.29 -0.30 -0.92
CA GLY A 87 -30.64 -0.91 0.36
C GLY A 87 -31.82 -1.89 0.23
N ASP A 88 -32.78 -1.78 1.16
CA ASP A 88 -34.03 -2.55 1.13
C ASP A 88 -35.15 -1.85 0.33
N ALA A 89 -34.84 -0.77 -0.40
CA ALA A 89 -35.85 -0.02 -1.13
C ALA A 89 -36.42 -0.86 -2.28
N THR A 90 -37.74 -0.82 -2.43
CA THR A 90 -38.41 -1.40 -3.61
C THR A 90 -38.47 -0.41 -4.77
N GLN A 91 -38.40 0.88 -4.46
CA GLN A 91 -38.43 1.99 -5.41
C GLN A 91 -37.42 3.06 -5.01
N VAL A 92 -36.79 3.66 -6.01
CA VAL A 92 -35.84 4.76 -5.87
C VAL A 92 -36.20 5.90 -6.82
N THR A 93 -35.71 7.09 -6.54
CA THR A 93 -35.74 8.21 -7.50
C THR A 93 -34.50 8.16 -8.37
N VAL A 94 -34.69 8.11 -9.69
CA VAL A 94 -33.61 8.14 -10.68
C VAL A 94 -33.60 9.50 -11.36
N ARG A 95 -32.49 10.23 -11.28
CA ARG A 95 -32.33 11.55 -11.91
C ARG A 95 -31.25 11.50 -12.99
N LEU A 96 -31.63 11.85 -14.21
CA LEU A 96 -30.75 11.88 -15.38
C LEU A 96 -29.91 13.17 -15.41
N ALA A 97 -28.83 13.14 -16.21
CA ALA A 97 -27.95 14.29 -16.42
C ALA A 97 -28.65 15.52 -17.03
N ASP A 98 -29.77 15.34 -17.73
CA ASP A 98 -30.60 16.42 -18.27
C ASP A 98 -31.59 17.01 -17.25
N GLY A 99 -31.58 16.51 -16.00
CA GLY A 99 -32.42 16.97 -14.90
C GLY A 99 -33.78 16.28 -14.80
N ARG A 100 -34.17 15.43 -15.77
CA ARG A 100 -35.40 14.63 -15.66
C ARG A 100 -35.31 13.67 -14.48
N GLN A 101 -36.45 13.43 -13.83
CA GLN A 101 -36.58 12.50 -12.72
C GLN A 101 -37.64 11.46 -13.04
N PHE A 102 -37.36 10.22 -12.67
CA PHE A 102 -38.24 9.08 -12.85
C PHE A 102 -38.26 8.23 -11.58
N THR A 103 -39.34 7.49 -11.39
CA THR A 103 -39.36 6.39 -10.43
C THR A 103 -38.60 5.21 -11.04
N GLY A 104 -37.72 4.59 -10.27
CA GLY A 104 -37.05 3.33 -10.64
C GLY A 104 -37.52 2.20 -9.73
N GLN A 105 -37.88 1.05 -10.31
CA GLN A 105 -38.19 -0.17 -9.57
C GLN A 105 -36.91 -0.97 -9.34
N VAL A 106 -36.63 -1.41 -8.12
CA VAL A 106 -35.51 -2.33 -7.87
C VAL A 106 -35.95 -3.73 -8.26
N ILE A 107 -35.35 -4.28 -9.32
CA ILE A 107 -35.80 -5.53 -9.96
C ILE A 107 -34.85 -6.70 -9.75
N GLY A 108 -33.69 -6.48 -9.14
CA GLY A 108 -32.73 -7.54 -8.89
C GLY A 108 -31.56 -7.12 -8.01
N TYR A 109 -31.08 -8.08 -7.22
CA TYR A 109 -29.83 -8.04 -6.49
C TYR A 109 -28.97 -9.21 -6.97
N ALA A 110 -27.66 -9.00 -7.03
CA ALA A 110 -26.73 -10.09 -7.30
C ALA A 110 -26.63 -11.05 -6.10
N ASP A 111 -25.88 -12.14 -6.29
CA ASP A 111 -25.58 -13.09 -5.21
C ASP A 111 -24.85 -12.37 -4.05
N GLU A 112 -24.89 -12.95 -2.85
CA GLU A 112 -24.47 -12.31 -1.59
C GLU A 112 -23.05 -11.72 -1.65
N SER A 113 -22.16 -12.28 -2.48
CA SER A 113 -20.77 -11.83 -2.67
C SER A 113 -20.57 -10.60 -3.55
N LEU A 114 -21.60 -10.10 -4.23
CA LEU A 114 -21.48 -8.99 -5.17
C LEU A 114 -22.43 -7.85 -4.81
N ASP A 115 -21.85 -6.69 -4.48
CA ASP A 115 -22.58 -5.45 -4.19
C ASP A 115 -23.16 -4.81 -5.48
N LEU A 116 -24.10 -5.50 -6.12
CA LEU A 116 -24.78 -5.07 -7.34
C LEU A 116 -26.30 -5.14 -7.19
N ALA A 117 -26.97 -4.11 -7.69
CA ALA A 117 -28.41 -4.07 -7.87
C ALA A 117 -28.77 -3.56 -9.27
N ALA A 118 -29.98 -3.93 -9.70
CA ALA A 118 -30.57 -3.49 -10.95
C ALA A 118 -31.86 -2.73 -10.69
N VAL A 119 -31.95 -1.55 -11.30
CA VAL A 119 -33.11 -0.66 -11.22
C VAL A 119 -33.69 -0.49 -12.62
N GLN A 120 -34.99 -0.66 -12.77
CA GLN A 120 -35.70 -0.39 -14.02
C GLN A 120 -36.39 0.96 -13.93
N ILE A 121 -36.03 1.89 -14.81
CA ILE A 121 -36.70 3.20 -14.90
C ILE A 121 -38.12 3.01 -15.42
N ASP A 122 -39.10 3.59 -14.73
CA ASP A 122 -40.49 3.73 -15.21
C ASP A 122 -40.58 4.92 -16.17
N GLY A 123 -40.15 4.68 -17.41
CA GLY A 123 -40.04 5.68 -18.46
C GLY A 123 -41.17 5.63 -19.50
N GLY A 124 -42.09 4.67 -19.44
CA GLY A 124 -43.03 4.41 -20.55
C GLY A 124 -42.30 4.11 -21.86
N ASP A 125 -42.66 4.81 -22.94
CA ASP A 125 -42.05 4.64 -24.28
C ASP A 125 -40.75 5.45 -24.50
N ASN A 126 -40.18 6.04 -23.45
CA ASN A 126 -38.93 6.78 -23.56
C ASN A 126 -37.75 5.87 -23.92
N ILE A 127 -36.86 6.36 -24.79
CA ILE A 127 -35.58 5.73 -25.09
C ILE A 127 -34.47 6.50 -24.37
N PHE A 128 -33.63 5.76 -23.65
CA PHE A 128 -32.58 6.31 -22.80
C PHE A 128 -31.18 6.17 -23.42
N PRO A 129 -30.26 7.11 -23.16
CA PRO A 129 -28.84 6.90 -23.47
C PRO A 129 -28.29 5.75 -22.63
N MET A 130 -27.31 5.01 -23.15
CA MET A 130 -26.71 3.87 -22.45
C MET A 130 -25.18 3.89 -22.51
N VAL A 131 -24.56 3.27 -21.50
CA VAL A 131 -23.14 2.93 -21.49
C VAL A 131 -22.96 1.50 -22.03
N PRO A 132 -22.21 1.29 -23.11
CA PRO A 132 -21.94 -0.05 -23.62
C PRO A 132 -21.01 -0.83 -22.67
N LEU A 133 -21.21 -2.14 -22.54
CA LEU A 133 -20.29 -2.99 -21.77
C LEU A 133 -19.05 -3.35 -22.60
N ALA A 134 -17.87 -3.19 -22.00
CA ALA A 134 -16.60 -3.55 -22.64
C ALA A 134 -16.54 -5.05 -22.92
N THR A 135 -16.20 -5.43 -24.16
CA THR A 135 -15.99 -6.82 -24.57
C THR A 135 -14.54 -7.25 -24.47
N SER A 136 -13.62 -6.30 -24.47
CA SER A 136 -12.18 -6.53 -24.30
C SER A 136 -11.83 -6.88 -22.85
N VAL A 137 -10.81 -7.71 -22.67
CA VAL A 137 -10.21 -7.99 -21.37
C VAL A 137 -9.56 -6.71 -20.82
N THR A 138 -9.88 -6.37 -19.58
CA THR A 138 -9.26 -5.23 -18.87
C THR A 138 -7.83 -5.57 -18.46
N GLN A 139 -6.91 -4.62 -18.54
CA GLN A 139 -5.49 -4.79 -18.24
C GLN A 139 -5.02 -3.76 -17.20
N VAL A 140 -4.10 -4.18 -16.34
CA VAL A 140 -3.40 -3.27 -15.42
C VAL A 140 -2.60 -2.23 -16.23
N GLY A 141 -2.63 -0.97 -15.77
CA GLY A 141 -1.97 0.17 -16.41
C GLY A 141 -2.80 0.87 -17.50
N GLN A 142 -3.94 0.32 -17.93
CA GLN A 142 -4.82 1.03 -18.87
C GLN A 142 -5.53 2.20 -18.17
N GLN A 143 -5.81 3.28 -18.90
CA GLN A 143 -6.62 4.40 -18.40
C GLN A 143 -8.01 3.93 -17.97
N ALA A 144 -8.45 4.46 -16.83
CA ALA A 144 -9.76 4.23 -16.25
C ALA A 144 -10.44 5.58 -15.94
N PHE A 145 -11.73 5.67 -16.23
CA PHE A 145 -12.52 6.88 -16.04
C PHE A 145 -13.71 6.58 -15.18
N ALA A 146 -13.88 7.31 -14.08
CA ALA A 146 -15.04 7.18 -13.22
C ALA A 146 -15.95 8.40 -13.38
N ILE A 147 -17.25 8.13 -13.50
CA ILE A 147 -18.29 9.15 -13.55
C ILE A 147 -19.27 8.89 -12.42
N GLY A 148 -19.66 9.94 -11.70
CA GLY A 148 -20.68 9.82 -10.67
C GLY A 148 -21.30 11.14 -10.28
N ASN A 149 -22.03 11.11 -9.18
CA ASN A 149 -22.72 12.25 -8.61
C ASN A 149 -22.38 12.42 -7.12
N PRO A 150 -21.10 12.68 -6.77
CA PRO A 150 -20.69 12.90 -5.39
C PRO A 150 -21.29 14.19 -4.83
N PHE A 151 -21.85 14.12 -3.63
CA PHE A 151 -22.43 15.27 -2.91
C PHE A 151 -23.53 16.05 -3.67
N GLY A 152 -24.19 15.41 -4.64
CA GLY A 152 -25.18 16.07 -5.50
C GLY A 152 -24.58 16.91 -6.65
N LEU A 153 -23.25 16.88 -6.83
CA LEU A 153 -22.54 17.47 -7.97
C LEU A 153 -22.56 16.49 -9.16
N GLN A 154 -23.64 16.53 -9.94
CA GLN A 154 -23.85 15.62 -11.07
C GLN A 154 -22.73 15.73 -12.10
N GLY A 155 -22.27 14.58 -12.59
CA GLY A 155 -21.28 14.49 -13.67
C GLY A 155 -19.85 14.71 -13.21
N THR A 156 -19.53 14.43 -11.95
CA THR A 156 -18.12 14.45 -11.52
C THR A 156 -17.35 13.38 -12.27
N PHE A 157 -16.27 13.80 -12.93
CA PHE A 157 -15.43 12.97 -13.78
C PHE A 157 -14.02 12.89 -13.20
N THR A 158 -13.54 11.68 -12.94
CA THR A 158 -12.19 11.44 -12.43
C THR A 158 -11.46 10.45 -13.33
N VAL A 159 -10.14 10.64 -13.42
CA VAL A 159 -9.26 9.88 -14.33
C VAL A 159 -8.17 9.22 -13.51
N GLY A 160 -7.86 7.98 -13.86
CA GLY A 160 -6.75 7.21 -13.32
C GLY A 160 -6.40 6.07 -14.26
N ILE A 161 -5.94 4.96 -13.68
CA ILE A 161 -5.63 3.71 -14.34
C ILE A 161 -6.26 2.54 -13.59
N VAL A 162 -6.27 1.37 -14.22
CA VAL A 162 -6.46 0.10 -13.51
C VAL A 162 -5.15 -0.24 -12.80
N SER A 163 -5.12 -0.11 -11.48
CA SER A 163 -3.92 -0.30 -10.64
C SER A 163 -3.64 -1.78 -10.36
N ARG A 164 -4.69 -2.59 -10.17
CA ARG A 164 -4.62 -4.04 -9.90
C ARG A 164 -5.88 -4.72 -10.39
N ILE A 165 -5.77 -5.98 -10.79
CA ILE A 165 -6.92 -6.84 -11.10
C ILE A 165 -6.90 -7.99 -10.11
N ASP A 166 -7.98 -8.10 -9.34
CA ASP A 166 -8.21 -9.17 -8.39
C ASP A 166 -9.20 -10.16 -9.01
N ALA A 167 -8.68 -11.14 -9.75
CA ALA A 167 -9.53 -12.05 -10.52
C ALA A 167 -10.33 -13.01 -9.63
N GLU A 168 -9.78 -13.39 -8.46
CA GLU A 168 -10.43 -14.28 -7.51
C GLU A 168 -11.64 -13.60 -6.87
N ARG A 169 -11.49 -12.32 -6.49
CA ARG A 169 -12.56 -11.50 -5.91
C ARG A 169 -13.43 -10.82 -6.97
N GLY A 170 -12.99 -10.82 -8.22
CA GLY A 170 -13.70 -10.19 -9.34
C GLY A 170 -13.69 -8.65 -9.31
N LEU A 171 -12.65 -8.05 -8.72
CA LEU A 171 -12.54 -6.60 -8.52
C LEU A 171 -11.43 -5.98 -9.38
N LEU A 172 -11.67 -4.73 -9.78
CA LEU A 172 -10.67 -3.83 -10.34
C LEU A 172 -10.30 -2.82 -9.27
N GLN A 173 -9.01 -2.66 -9.01
CA GLN A 173 -8.49 -1.55 -8.23
C GLN A 173 -8.13 -0.41 -9.19
N THR A 174 -8.45 0.83 -8.83
CA THR A 174 -8.13 2.03 -9.60
C THR A 174 -7.66 3.15 -8.70
N ASP A 175 -6.79 4.02 -9.22
CA ASP A 175 -6.42 5.28 -8.61
C ASP A 175 -7.26 6.46 -9.12
N ALA A 176 -8.21 6.22 -10.03
CA ALA A 176 -9.24 7.19 -10.36
C ALA A 176 -10.00 7.54 -9.08
N ALA A 177 -10.10 8.83 -8.76
CA ALA A 177 -10.70 9.25 -7.50
C ALA A 177 -12.18 8.81 -7.42
N ILE A 178 -12.46 7.81 -6.60
CA ILE A 178 -13.81 7.39 -6.21
C ILE A 178 -14.12 8.03 -4.85
N ASN A 179 -15.25 8.73 -4.73
CA ASN A 179 -15.71 9.44 -3.54
C ASN A 179 -17.15 9.03 -3.21
N PRO A 180 -17.67 9.32 -2.00
CA PRO A 180 -19.09 9.12 -1.69
C PRO A 180 -19.99 9.74 -2.78
N GLY A 181 -20.89 8.93 -3.33
CA GLY A 181 -21.76 9.28 -4.45
C GLY A 181 -21.26 8.86 -5.84
N ASN A 182 -20.02 8.38 -5.99
CA ASN A 182 -19.58 7.65 -7.19
C ASN A 182 -20.02 6.17 -7.17
N SER A 183 -20.31 5.61 -5.99
CA SER A 183 -20.81 4.24 -5.82
C SER A 183 -21.99 3.97 -6.74
N GLY A 184 -21.93 2.88 -7.50
CA GLY A 184 -22.88 2.43 -8.50
C GLY A 184 -22.68 3.06 -9.89
N GLY A 185 -21.87 4.10 -10.00
CA GLY A 185 -21.48 4.72 -11.27
C GLY A 185 -20.49 3.85 -12.06
N PRO A 186 -20.25 4.15 -13.34
CA PRO A 186 -19.38 3.32 -14.17
C PRO A 186 -17.89 3.62 -13.94
N LEU A 187 -17.08 2.56 -14.00
CA LEU A 187 -15.66 2.64 -14.38
C LEU A 187 -15.56 2.32 -15.87
N LEU A 188 -14.98 3.23 -16.67
CA LEU A 188 -14.94 3.15 -18.13
C LEU A 188 -13.51 3.00 -18.65
N ASN A 189 -13.36 2.36 -19.81
CA ASN A 189 -12.14 2.42 -20.61
C ASN A 189 -12.13 3.66 -21.53
N ARG A 190 -11.05 3.83 -22.31
CA ARG A 190 -10.89 4.92 -23.29
C ARG A 190 -11.92 4.97 -24.42
N ASN A 191 -12.69 3.90 -24.63
CA ASN A 191 -13.77 3.85 -25.61
C ASN A 191 -15.12 4.29 -25.01
N GLY A 192 -15.15 4.65 -23.72
CA GLY A 192 -16.39 4.93 -23.00
C GLY A 192 -17.21 3.66 -22.72
N GLU A 193 -16.57 2.48 -22.71
CA GLU A 193 -17.22 1.22 -22.41
C GLU A 193 -17.02 0.86 -20.93
N LEU A 194 -18.08 0.37 -20.28
CA LEU A 194 -18.08 -0.06 -18.89
C LEU A 194 -17.14 -1.25 -18.71
N ILE A 195 -16.09 -1.08 -17.91
CA ILE A 195 -15.16 -2.15 -17.48
C ILE A 195 -15.47 -2.63 -16.07
N GLY A 196 -16.15 -1.81 -15.25
CA GLY A 196 -16.69 -2.19 -13.96
C GLY A 196 -17.72 -1.20 -13.41
N VAL A 197 -18.34 -1.57 -12.30
CA VAL A 197 -19.25 -0.70 -11.52
C VAL A 197 -18.49 -0.24 -10.29
N ASN A 198 -18.25 1.07 -10.17
CA ASN A 198 -17.57 1.64 -9.01
C ASN A 198 -18.33 1.21 -7.76
N THR A 199 -17.64 0.55 -6.85
CA THR A 199 -18.15 0.27 -5.51
C THR A 199 -17.42 1.20 -4.54
N SER A 200 -17.81 1.15 -3.28
CA SER A 200 -17.29 2.04 -2.26
C SER A 200 -15.76 1.96 -2.15
N ILE A 201 -15.30 2.96 -1.43
CA ILE A 201 -13.94 3.44 -1.30
C ILE A 201 -13.34 2.86 -0.03
N PHE A 202 -12.02 2.72 0.00
CA PHE A 202 -11.34 2.92 1.28
C PHE A 202 -11.40 4.42 1.59
N THR A 203 -12.28 4.85 2.50
CA THR A 203 -12.18 6.21 3.07
C THR A 203 -11.76 6.20 4.52
N THR A 204 -10.93 7.17 4.85
CA THR A 204 -10.46 7.42 6.20
C THR A 204 -11.51 8.12 7.08
N GLY A 205 -12.72 7.57 7.16
CA GLY A 205 -13.81 8.05 8.02
C GLY A 205 -14.94 8.78 7.32
N GLU A 206 -15.98 9.12 8.09
CA GLU A 206 -17.29 9.63 7.62
C GLU A 206 -17.24 10.93 6.79
N ASN A 207 -16.07 11.57 6.64
CA ASN A 207 -15.83 12.77 5.81
C ASN A 207 -14.52 12.71 5.01
N ALA A 208 -13.90 11.54 4.89
CA ALA A 208 -12.68 11.42 4.12
C ALA A 208 -12.98 11.32 2.62
N GLY A 209 -12.23 12.05 1.82
CA GLY A 209 -12.27 11.95 0.36
C GLY A 209 -11.47 10.76 -0.15
N SER A 210 -11.56 10.52 -1.44
CA SER A 210 -10.76 9.53 -2.16
C SER A 210 -9.30 9.74 -1.85
N ILE A 211 -8.66 8.69 -1.37
CA ILE A 211 -7.24 8.75 -1.07
C ILE A 211 -6.42 8.32 -2.31
N GLY A 212 -7.02 7.60 -3.28
CA GLY A 212 -6.32 7.05 -4.45
C GLY A 212 -6.45 5.52 -4.57
N ILE A 213 -7.32 4.91 -3.77
CA ILE A 213 -7.65 3.49 -3.84
C ILE A 213 -9.17 3.35 -3.96
N GLY A 214 -9.63 3.18 -5.20
CA GLY A 214 -11.01 2.86 -5.54
C GLY A 214 -11.15 1.42 -6.01
N PHE A 215 -12.33 0.84 -5.81
CA PHE A 215 -12.67 -0.47 -6.36
C PHE A 215 -13.85 -0.38 -7.31
N ALA A 216 -13.86 -1.28 -8.29
CA ALA A 216 -15.00 -1.50 -9.15
C ALA A 216 -15.24 -3.00 -9.35
N ILE A 217 -16.50 -3.41 -9.31
CA ILE A 217 -16.92 -4.77 -9.62
C ILE A 217 -16.73 -4.99 -11.11
N SER A 218 -15.87 -5.94 -11.48
CA SER A 218 -15.42 -6.11 -12.86
C SER A 218 -16.54 -6.62 -13.79
N THR A 219 -16.46 -6.27 -15.06
CA THR A 219 -17.41 -6.74 -16.09
C THR A 219 -17.63 -8.26 -16.14
N PRO A 220 -16.63 -9.13 -15.93
CA PRO A 220 -16.86 -10.58 -15.80
C PRO A 220 -17.88 -10.97 -14.73
N GLN A 221 -17.95 -10.22 -13.61
CA GLN A 221 -18.93 -10.44 -12.54
C GLN A 221 -20.28 -9.81 -12.86
N VAL A 222 -20.28 -8.65 -13.53
CA VAL A 222 -21.50 -7.92 -13.90
C VAL A 222 -22.33 -8.66 -14.95
N ARG A 223 -21.70 -9.34 -15.92
CA ARG A 223 -22.39 -9.99 -17.06
C ARG A 223 -23.36 -11.11 -16.65
N PRO A 224 -22.99 -12.07 -15.78
CA PRO A 224 -23.94 -13.05 -15.25
C PRO A 224 -25.12 -12.41 -14.53
N PHE A 225 -24.87 -11.35 -13.76
CA PHE A 225 -25.94 -10.63 -13.05
C PHE A 225 -26.95 -9.99 -14.01
N ILE A 226 -26.49 -9.26 -15.04
CA ILE A 226 -27.37 -8.71 -16.08
C ILE A 226 -28.22 -9.81 -16.71
N THR A 227 -27.60 -10.96 -17.03
CA THR A 227 -28.30 -12.09 -17.65
C THR A 227 -29.39 -12.64 -16.71
N ALA A 228 -29.11 -12.74 -15.41
CA ALA A 228 -30.09 -13.17 -14.42
C ALA A 228 -31.25 -12.18 -14.29
N VAL A 229 -30.98 -10.87 -14.30
CA VAL A 229 -32.00 -9.82 -14.26
C VAL A 229 -32.90 -9.89 -15.49
N GLN A 230 -32.31 -9.97 -16.69
CA GLN A 230 -33.04 -10.06 -17.95
C GLN A 230 -33.92 -11.32 -18.05
N ASN A 231 -33.48 -12.42 -17.44
CA ASN A 231 -34.25 -13.67 -17.38
C ASN A 231 -35.26 -13.72 -16.21
N GLY A 232 -35.30 -12.70 -15.34
CA GLY A 232 -36.16 -12.67 -14.16
C GLY A 232 -35.76 -13.69 -13.08
N THR A 233 -34.50 -14.12 -13.04
CA THR A 233 -33.96 -15.09 -12.09
C THR A 233 -33.05 -14.48 -11.02
N ALA A 234 -32.81 -13.16 -11.06
CA ALA A 234 -32.09 -12.44 -10.01
C ALA A 234 -32.88 -12.43 -8.69
N SER A 235 -32.18 -12.34 -7.56
CA SER A 235 -32.84 -12.19 -6.25
C SER A 235 -33.61 -10.88 -6.19
N THR A 236 -34.80 -10.87 -5.61
CA THR A 236 -35.58 -9.64 -5.35
C THR A 236 -35.48 -9.16 -3.90
N VAL A 237 -34.71 -9.88 -3.08
CA VAL A 237 -34.47 -9.55 -1.69
C VAL A 237 -33.03 -9.06 -1.57
N ALA A 238 -32.87 -7.90 -0.93
CA ALA A 238 -31.55 -7.38 -0.60
C ALA A 238 -30.86 -8.30 0.42
N SER A 239 -29.74 -8.88 0.04
CA SER A 239 -28.85 -9.58 0.94
C SER A 239 -28.10 -8.52 1.77
N ARG A 240 -28.52 -8.31 3.01
CA ARG A 240 -27.90 -7.28 3.87
C ARG A 240 -26.45 -7.63 4.19
N GLN A 241 -25.50 -6.88 3.62
CA GLN A 241 -24.29 -6.49 4.34
C GLN A 241 -24.15 -4.97 4.26
N HIS A 242 -24.51 -4.31 5.36
CA HIS A 242 -24.20 -2.90 5.60
C HIS A 242 -22.67 -2.77 5.53
N GLN A 243 -22.16 -2.16 4.46
CA GLN A 243 -20.78 -1.68 4.46
C GLN A 243 -20.71 -0.56 5.50
N ILE A 244 -20.11 -0.85 6.64
CA ILE A 244 -19.85 0.18 7.65
C ILE A 244 -18.50 0.80 7.29
N ASP A 245 -18.49 2.05 6.82
CA ASP A 245 -17.25 2.77 6.50
C ASP A 245 -16.64 3.39 7.77
N ARG A 246 -16.02 2.57 8.64
CA ARG A 246 -15.29 3.11 9.80
C ARG A 246 -13.96 3.72 9.39
N ALA A 247 -13.67 4.87 9.99
CA ALA A 247 -12.36 5.51 9.90
C ALA A 247 -11.24 4.60 10.43
N PRO A 248 -10.04 4.63 9.82
CA PRO A 248 -8.86 3.99 10.35
C PRO A 248 -8.53 4.51 11.74
N SER A 249 -8.23 3.58 12.63
CA SER A 249 -7.82 3.91 14.00
C SER A 249 -6.31 4.11 14.06
N PRO A 250 -5.79 5.16 14.71
CA PRO A 250 -4.35 5.32 14.85
C PRO A 250 -3.76 4.18 15.68
N ILE A 251 -2.63 3.63 15.23
CA ILE A 251 -1.79 2.66 15.92
C ILE A 251 -0.36 3.19 15.97
N VAL A 252 0.36 2.90 17.05
CA VAL A 252 1.71 3.40 17.29
C VAL A 252 2.70 2.25 17.13
N ILE A 253 3.80 2.49 16.41
CA ILE A 253 4.93 1.55 16.32
C ILE A 253 5.48 1.33 17.74
N ASP A 254 5.70 0.07 18.12
CA ASP A 254 6.06 -0.34 19.49
C ASP A 254 5.03 0.05 20.56
N GLY A 255 3.79 0.30 20.13
CA GLY A 255 2.66 0.57 21.00
C GLY A 255 2.07 -0.68 21.64
N ASN A 256 0.95 -0.49 22.33
CA ASN A 256 0.18 -1.59 22.90
C ASN A 256 -0.39 -2.50 21.81
N VAL A 257 -0.48 -3.79 22.10
CA VAL A 257 -1.20 -4.76 21.27
C VAL A 257 -2.67 -4.35 21.19
N ILE A 258 -3.18 -4.18 19.97
CA ILE A 258 -4.59 -3.93 19.71
C ILE A 258 -5.32 -5.26 19.74
N ARG A 259 -6.38 -5.36 20.55
CA ARG A 259 -7.30 -6.49 20.56
C ARG A 259 -8.62 -6.05 19.96
N ALA A 260 -8.99 -6.65 18.83
CA ALA A 260 -10.17 -6.27 18.07
C ALA A 260 -10.89 -7.51 17.54
N ARG A 261 -12.00 -7.29 16.84
CA ARG A 261 -12.85 -8.34 16.29
C ARG A 261 -13.30 -7.94 14.89
N LEU A 262 -13.23 -8.90 13.97
CA LEU A 262 -13.89 -8.86 12.69
C LEU A 262 -15.29 -9.46 12.85
N ASP A 263 -16.31 -8.70 12.51
CA ASP A 263 -17.72 -9.10 12.57
C ASP A 263 -18.59 -8.17 11.71
N SER A 264 -19.90 -8.39 11.70
CA SER A 264 -20.88 -7.57 10.95
C SER A 264 -20.90 -6.09 11.32
N SER A 265 -20.14 -5.67 12.34
CA SER A 265 -19.96 -4.26 12.68
C SER A 265 -18.69 -3.65 12.05
N SER A 266 -17.80 -4.46 11.50
CA SER A 266 -16.55 -4.07 10.84
C SER A 266 -16.78 -3.56 9.41
N ASN A 267 -15.74 -2.97 8.83
CA ASN A 267 -15.78 -2.57 7.42
C ASN A 267 -15.81 -3.82 6.55
N LEU A 268 -16.39 -3.71 5.36
CA LEU A 268 -16.48 -4.80 4.40
C LEU A 268 -15.66 -4.45 3.17
N LEU A 269 -14.81 -5.37 2.74
CA LEU A 269 -14.29 -5.33 1.38
C LEU A 269 -15.35 -5.81 0.40
N PRO A 270 -15.25 -5.48 -0.91
CA PRO A 270 -16.26 -5.89 -1.87
C PRO A 270 -16.33 -7.40 -2.14
N ASP A 271 -15.40 -8.20 -1.59
CA ASP A 271 -15.43 -9.66 -1.56
C ASP A 271 -16.11 -10.23 -0.30
N ASN A 272 -16.75 -9.36 0.48
CA ASN A 272 -17.36 -9.61 1.78
C ASN A 272 -16.41 -10.03 2.90
N SER A 273 -15.10 -9.90 2.75
CA SER A 273 -14.19 -10.04 3.88
C SER A 273 -14.32 -8.85 4.82
N TYR A 274 -14.29 -9.12 6.13
CA TYR A 274 -14.36 -8.08 7.14
C TYR A 274 -12.98 -7.52 7.40
N PHE A 275 -12.85 -6.19 7.51
CA PHE A 275 -11.59 -5.57 7.91
C PHE A 275 -11.76 -4.45 8.95
N ASN A 276 -10.68 -4.19 9.67
CA ASN A 276 -10.49 -2.91 10.35
C ASN A 276 -9.22 -2.25 9.82
N ALA A 277 -9.31 -0.93 9.60
CA ALA A 277 -8.19 -0.15 9.12
C ALA A 277 -7.48 0.56 10.27
N TYR A 278 -6.16 0.71 10.12
CA TYR A 278 -5.29 1.40 11.06
C TYR A 278 -4.31 2.32 10.34
N THR A 279 -3.88 3.38 11.00
CA THR A 279 -2.84 4.30 10.50
C THR A 279 -1.67 4.42 11.46
N PHE A 280 -0.45 4.55 10.95
CA PHE A 280 0.73 4.83 11.76
C PHE A 280 1.69 5.78 11.06
N GLU A 281 2.46 6.56 11.82
CA GLU A 281 3.51 7.43 11.28
C GLU A 281 4.82 6.63 11.14
N GLY A 282 5.44 6.72 9.96
CA GLY A 282 6.66 6.01 9.63
C GLY A 282 7.72 6.92 9.00
N HIS A 283 8.98 6.50 9.11
CA HIS A 283 10.12 7.20 8.53
C HIS A 283 10.82 6.37 7.46
N ALA A 284 11.33 7.02 6.41
CA ALA A 284 12.11 6.38 5.36
C ALA A 284 13.31 5.63 5.95
N GLY A 285 13.50 4.39 5.54
CA GLY A 285 14.55 3.49 6.05
C GLY A 285 14.23 2.82 7.39
N GLN A 286 13.11 3.16 8.05
CA GLN A 286 12.66 2.47 9.26
C GLN A 286 12.22 1.05 8.92
N ARG A 287 12.70 0.06 9.67
CA ARG A 287 12.27 -1.34 9.54
C ARG A 287 11.21 -1.65 10.58
N ILE A 288 10.14 -2.31 10.14
CA ILE A 288 9.01 -2.68 10.99
C ILE A 288 8.51 -4.08 10.66
N SER A 289 7.89 -4.72 11.65
CA SER A 289 6.99 -5.86 11.47
C SER A 289 5.57 -5.44 11.81
N ILE A 290 4.62 -6.00 11.09
CA ILE A 290 3.19 -5.89 11.36
C ILE A 290 2.70 -7.32 11.53
N ASP A 291 2.20 -7.62 12.71
CA ASP A 291 1.79 -8.95 13.12
C ASP A 291 0.30 -8.94 13.45
N MET A 292 -0.49 -9.74 12.75
CA MET A 292 -1.91 -9.99 13.05
C MET A 292 -2.07 -11.47 13.40
N ASN A 293 -2.42 -11.74 14.65
CA ASN A 293 -2.58 -13.10 15.16
C ASN A 293 -4.04 -13.41 15.45
N SER A 294 -4.51 -14.56 14.97
CA SER A 294 -5.85 -15.07 15.30
C SER A 294 -5.88 -16.59 15.33
N ASN A 295 -6.79 -17.13 16.15
CA ASN A 295 -7.19 -18.53 16.14
C ASN A 295 -8.63 -18.73 15.65
N GLN A 296 -9.29 -17.66 15.20
CA GLN A 296 -10.70 -17.63 14.81
C GLN A 296 -10.92 -17.12 13.38
N VAL A 297 -10.00 -16.31 12.86
CA VAL A 297 -10.03 -15.84 11.48
C VAL A 297 -8.72 -16.19 10.78
N ASP A 298 -8.79 -16.59 9.53
CA ASP A 298 -7.64 -16.65 8.64
C ASP A 298 -7.20 -15.21 8.33
N SER A 299 -6.14 -14.76 9.00
CA SER A 299 -5.73 -13.35 9.01
C SER A 299 -5.10 -12.97 7.68
N TYR A 300 -5.40 -11.76 7.21
CA TYR A 300 -4.87 -11.21 5.97
C TYR A 300 -4.47 -9.75 6.20
N LEU A 301 -3.22 -9.39 5.93
CA LEU A 301 -2.73 -8.03 6.08
C LEU A 301 -2.50 -7.37 4.72
N LEU A 302 -2.88 -6.10 4.61
CA LEU A 302 -2.48 -5.21 3.51
C LEU A 302 -1.77 -3.98 4.08
N LEU A 303 -0.69 -3.55 3.41
CA LEU A 303 0.08 -2.36 3.77
C LEU A 303 0.20 -1.39 2.59
N TYR A 304 -0.09 -0.11 2.85
CA TYR A 304 0.06 0.97 1.89
C TYR A 304 0.90 2.12 2.47
N GLY A 305 1.66 2.78 1.59
CA GLY A 305 2.51 3.91 1.93
C GLY A 305 1.79 5.26 2.01
N PRO A 306 2.52 6.35 2.31
CA PRO A 306 1.97 7.70 2.41
C PRO A 306 1.41 8.26 1.10
N ASN A 307 1.95 7.83 -0.04
CA ASN A 307 1.37 8.14 -1.35
C ASN A 307 0.40 7.05 -1.81
N GLN A 308 0.04 6.15 -0.89
CA GLN A 308 -0.86 5.00 -1.08
C GLN A 308 -0.43 4.07 -2.19
N GLU A 309 0.88 4.04 -2.43
CA GLU A 309 1.51 2.95 -3.13
C GLU A 309 1.29 1.66 -2.33
N TYR A 310 0.94 0.59 -3.05
CA TYR A 310 0.88 -0.74 -2.46
C TYR A 310 2.30 -1.18 -2.10
N LEU A 311 2.49 -1.54 -0.82
CA LEU A 311 3.80 -1.93 -0.30
C LEU A 311 3.92 -3.43 -0.02
N GLY A 312 2.78 -4.09 0.20
CA GLY A 312 2.74 -5.53 0.37
C GLY A 312 1.45 -6.02 1.01
N GLU A 313 1.23 -7.31 0.86
CA GLU A 313 0.17 -8.08 1.49
C GLU A 313 0.78 -9.40 1.96
N ASN A 314 0.27 -9.95 3.06
CA ASN A 314 0.67 -11.27 3.47
C ASN A 314 -0.48 -12.00 4.19
N ASP A 315 -0.69 -13.22 3.74
CA ASP A 315 -1.66 -14.21 4.22
C ASP A 315 -0.98 -15.42 4.87
N ASN A 316 0.35 -15.35 5.07
CA ASN A 316 1.28 -16.42 5.34
C ASN A 316 0.80 -17.80 4.87
N ASN A 317 0.99 -18.05 3.57
CA ASN A 317 1.00 -19.39 2.99
C ASN A 317 1.78 -20.41 3.87
N GLY A 318 1.03 -21.16 4.70
CA GLY A 318 1.55 -22.26 5.52
C GLY A 318 0.79 -22.51 6.82
N ASN A 319 -0.24 -23.36 6.81
CA ASN A 319 -0.97 -23.99 7.96
C ASN A 319 -1.30 -23.12 9.20
N SER A 320 -1.12 -21.81 9.17
CA SER A 320 -1.31 -20.87 10.27
C SER A 320 -2.31 -19.80 9.84
N LEU A 321 -3.23 -19.44 10.74
CA LEU A 321 -4.25 -18.41 10.54
C LEU A 321 -3.76 -16.97 10.80
N ASN A 322 -2.44 -16.78 10.97
CA ASN A 322 -1.88 -15.47 11.30
C ASN A 322 -1.60 -14.67 10.00
N ALA A 323 -1.13 -13.44 10.12
CA ALA A 323 -0.60 -12.63 9.01
C ALA A 323 0.63 -11.86 9.52
N HIS A 324 1.67 -11.75 8.69
CA HIS A 324 2.92 -11.08 9.04
C HIS A 324 3.52 -10.29 7.87
N ILE A 325 3.73 -8.99 8.02
CA ILE A 325 4.46 -8.16 7.04
C ILE A 325 5.73 -7.64 7.69
N GLU A 326 6.90 -7.87 7.06
CA GLU A 326 8.15 -7.21 7.39
C GLU A 326 8.59 -6.31 6.24
N ILE A 327 8.89 -5.05 6.53
CA ILE A 327 9.25 -4.07 5.48
C ILE A 327 10.24 -3.00 5.99
N THR A 328 11.03 -2.47 5.05
CA THR A 328 11.74 -1.18 5.22
C THR A 328 10.91 -0.09 4.57
N LEU A 329 10.43 0.86 5.35
CA LEU A 329 9.56 1.95 4.89
C LEU A 329 10.29 2.81 3.85
N PRO A 330 9.72 3.03 2.64
CA PRO A 330 10.44 3.71 1.56
C PRO A 330 10.48 5.24 1.71
N THR A 331 9.55 5.83 2.46
CA THR A 331 9.29 7.28 2.52
C THR A 331 8.86 7.70 3.93
N ASP A 332 8.92 9.00 4.21
CA ASP A 332 8.32 9.53 5.44
C ASP A 332 6.82 9.75 5.26
N GLY A 333 6.01 9.47 6.28
CA GLY A 333 4.61 9.88 6.34
C GLY A 333 3.67 8.87 7.00
N THR A 334 2.38 9.03 6.76
CA THR A 334 1.32 8.19 7.32
C THR A 334 1.10 6.93 6.47
N TYR A 335 1.27 5.76 7.07
CA TYR A 335 1.03 4.46 6.45
C TYR A 335 -0.33 3.91 6.85
N PHE A 336 -0.88 2.99 6.04
CA PHE A 336 -2.18 2.35 6.26
C PHE A 336 -2.02 0.83 6.37
N VAL A 337 -2.58 0.26 7.43
CA VAL A 337 -2.64 -1.18 7.67
C VAL A 337 -4.10 -1.62 7.66
N PHE A 338 -4.41 -2.63 6.87
CA PHE A 338 -5.72 -3.26 6.89
C PHE A 338 -5.60 -4.66 7.49
N ALA A 339 -6.22 -4.84 8.66
CA ALA A 339 -6.38 -6.13 9.32
C ALA A 339 -7.67 -6.77 8.81
N ASN A 340 -7.55 -7.73 7.91
CA ASN A 340 -8.64 -8.34 7.15
C ASN A 340 -8.76 -9.85 7.44
N SER A 341 -9.92 -10.43 7.13
CA SER A 341 -10.06 -11.89 7.00
C SER A 341 -9.76 -12.33 5.57
N SER A 342 -9.19 -13.52 5.40
CA SER A 342 -8.99 -14.13 4.08
C SER A 342 -10.33 -14.60 3.50
N GLY A 343 -11.20 -15.14 4.35
CA GLY A 343 -12.53 -15.61 3.97
C GLY A 343 -13.61 -14.53 3.96
N ALA A 344 -14.55 -14.64 3.02
CA ALA A 344 -15.78 -13.87 3.01
C ALA A 344 -16.62 -14.15 4.26
N SER A 345 -17.12 -13.08 4.91
CA SER A 345 -17.96 -13.12 6.11
C SER A 345 -17.35 -13.84 7.32
N GLU A 346 -16.04 -14.05 7.34
CA GLU A 346 -15.33 -14.72 8.43
C GLU A 346 -15.19 -13.79 9.64
N GLN A 347 -15.63 -14.27 10.82
CA GLN A 347 -15.71 -13.46 12.02
C GLN A 347 -14.89 -14.04 13.16
N GLY A 348 -14.19 -13.18 13.89
CA GLY A 348 -13.41 -13.62 15.02
C GLY A 348 -12.53 -12.54 15.60
N GLN A 349 -11.94 -12.85 16.75
CA GLN A 349 -11.02 -11.97 17.45
C GLN A 349 -9.62 -12.06 16.86
N TYR A 350 -8.89 -10.96 16.90
CA TYR A 350 -7.48 -10.92 16.52
C TYR A 350 -6.70 -9.95 17.42
N GLU A 351 -5.39 -10.17 17.45
CA GLU A 351 -4.42 -9.27 18.05
C GLU A 351 -3.55 -8.65 16.94
N LEU A 352 -3.48 -7.32 16.87
CA LEU A 352 -2.64 -6.60 15.91
C LEU A 352 -1.55 -5.82 16.64
N ARG A 353 -0.32 -5.88 16.11
CA ARG A 353 0.82 -5.12 16.62
C ARG A 353 1.71 -4.65 15.47
N ILE A 354 2.23 -3.43 15.61
CA ILE A 354 3.37 -2.96 14.81
C ILE A 354 4.58 -2.87 15.72
N SER A 355 5.65 -3.55 15.36
CA SER A 355 6.91 -3.51 16.11
C SER A 355 7.98 -2.88 15.24
N SER A 356 8.82 -2.02 15.80
CA SER A 356 10.06 -1.69 15.13
C SER A 356 10.92 -2.95 15.13
N LEU A 357 11.17 -3.47 13.93
CA LEU A 357 12.30 -4.34 13.72
C LEU A 357 13.48 -3.40 13.75
N GLY A 358 14.00 -3.16 14.97
CA GLY A 358 14.95 -2.08 15.21
C GLY A 358 15.91 -1.93 14.05
N SER A 359 16.15 -0.69 13.61
CA SER A 359 17.07 -0.35 12.50
C SER A 359 18.17 -1.38 12.50
N ALA A 360 18.30 -2.17 11.43
CA ALA A 360 19.28 -3.26 11.32
C ALA A 360 20.46 -2.82 12.17
N ARG A 361 20.63 -3.42 13.37
CA ARG A 361 21.56 -2.84 14.36
C ARG A 361 22.82 -2.66 13.54
N ASN A 362 23.28 -1.40 13.37
CA ASN A 362 24.45 -1.08 12.57
C ASN A 362 25.64 -1.60 13.36
N TYR A 363 25.70 -2.92 13.48
CA TYR A 363 26.78 -3.59 14.08
C TYR A 363 27.88 -3.46 13.06
N LEU A 364 28.91 -2.72 13.41
CA LEU A 364 30.17 -2.83 12.68
C LEU A 364 30.65 -4.29 12.69
N LEU A 365 30.22 -5.06 13.71
CA LEU A 365 30.50 -6.47 13.91
C LEU A 365 29.55 -7.09 14.95
N SER A 366 29.06 -8.30 14.71
CA SER A 366 28.23 -9.07 15.67
C SER A 366 28.58 -10.54 15.53
N GLU A 367 29.11 -11.14 16.60
CA GLU A 367 29.68 -12.49 16.59
C GLU A 367 29.23 -13.28 17.81
N SER A 368 29.05 -14.59 17.63
CA SER A 368 28.83 -15.54 18.71
C SER A 368 29.90 -16.63 18.62
N GLY A 369 30.48 -16.99 19.75
CA GLY A 369 31.61 -17.92 19.78
C GLY A 369 31.68 -18.74 21.07
N THR A 370 32.69 -19.60 21.16
CA THR A 370 32.92 -20.46 22.33
C THR A 370 34.40 -20.45 22.69
N LEU A 371 34.74 -19.87 23.85
CA LEU A 371 36.10 -19.97 24.37
C LEU A 371 36.35 -21.38 24.91
N ASN A 372 37.37 -22.05 24.38
CA ASN A 372 37.72 -23.42 24.68
C ASN A 372 39.24 -23.65 24.56
N THR A 373 39.72 -24.82 25.00
CA THR A 373 41.16 -25.11 25.05
C THR A 373 41.91 -25.09 23.70
N GLN A 374 41.22 -25.05 22.56
CA GLN A 374 41.84 -24.96 21.23
C GLN A 374 42.16 -23.51 20.81
N ASP A 375 41.65 -22.51 21.54
CA ASP A 375 41.80 -21.12 21.16
C ASP A 375 43.17 -20.54 21.56
N GLY A 376 43.47 -19.35 21.05
CA GLY A 376 44.71 -18.64 21.34
C GLY A 376 44.83 -18.30 22.83
N ARG A 377 46.07 -18.15 23.32
CA ARG A 377 46.33 -17.70 24.69
C ARG A 377 47.06 -16.37 24.72
N LEU A 378 46.60 -15.46 25.57
CA LEU A 378 47.31 -14.22 25.88
C LEU A 378 48.53 -14.51 26.78
N THR A 379 49.38 -13.50 27.02
CA THR A 379 50.60 -13.65 27.83
C THR A 379 50.32 -14.04 29.28
N ASP A 380 49.14 -13.72 29.80
CA ASP A 380 48.65 -14.13 31.12
C ASP A 380 47.99 -15.51 31.13
N ASN A 381 48.07 -16.24 30.02
CA ASN A 381 47.54 -17.57 29.79
C ASN A 381 46.01 -17.67 29.66
N SER A 382 45.28 -16.54 29.67
CA SER A 382 43.83 -16.51 29.38
C SER A 382 43.53 -16.87 27.92
N LEU A 383 42.42 -17.57 27.68
CA LEU A 383 41.96 -17.92 26.34
C LEU A 383 41.35 -16.69 25.66
N TYR A 384 41.55 -16.56 24.35
CA TYR A 384 40.92 -15.47 23.60
C TYR A 384 40.53 -15.84 22.18
N ASP A 385 39.46 -15.19 21.73
CA ASP A 385 39.08 -15.07 20.33
C ASP A 385 39.28 -13.63 19.86
N GLU A 386 39.50 -13.47 18.57
CA GLU A 386 39.80 -12.18 17.96
C GLU A 386 38.94 -11.91 16.75
N TYR A 387 38.41 -10.68 16.69
CA TYR A 387 37.59 -10.22 15.60
C TYR A 387 38.01 -8.84 15.09
N LEU A 388 37.73 -8.57 13.82
CA LEU A 388 38.11 -7.34 13.14
C LEU A 388 36.89 -6.50 12.77
N PHE A 389 36.96 -5.19 12.98
CA PHE A 389 36.00 -4.24 12.41
C PHE A 389 36.70 -2.98 11.89
N SER A 390 36.05 -2.24 11.00
CA SER A 390 36.54 -0.96 10.49
C SER A 390 35.73 0.19 11.09
N GLY A 391 36.40 1.28 11.47
CA GLY A 391 35.76 2.46 12.02
C GLY A 391 36.41 3.76 11.56
N GLN A 392 35.70 4.87 11.74
CA GLN A 392 36.14 6.22 11.35
C GLN A 392 36.60 7.04 12.57
N GLN A 393 37.55 7.95 12.36
CA GLN A 393 37.97 8.89 13.39
C GLN A 393 36.78 9.68 13.94
N GLY A 394 36.63 9.75 15.26
CA GLY A 394 35.52 10.44 15.91
C GLY A 394 34.20 9.67 15.91
N GLN A 395 34.17 8.46 15.36
CA GLN A 395 32.99 7.60 15.44
C GLN A 395 32.83 7.07 16.87
N GLU A 396 31.68 7.34 17.47
CA GLU A 396 31.29 6.73 18.75
C GLU A 396 30.93 5.27 18.54
N VAL A 397 31.58 4.38 19.28
CA VAL A 397 31.38 2.93 19.23
C VAL A 397 31.10 2.39 20.62
N THR A 398 30.13 1.48 20.72
CA THR A 398 29.90 0.65 21.89
C THR A 398 30.16 -0.81 21.57
N ILE A 399 31.08 -1.44 22.30
CA ILE A 399 31.37 -2.87 22.22
C ILE A 399 30.77 -3.54 23.45
N THR A 400 29.95 -4.57 23.28
CA THR A 400 29.36 -5.35 24.37
C THR A 400 29.76 -6.80 24.24
N LEU A 401 30.19 -7.42 25.34
CA LEU A 401 30.43 -8.86 25.45
C LEU A 401 29.55 -9.42 26.57
N THR A 402 28.81 -10.47 26.25
CA THR A 402 27.91 -11.15 27.18
C THR A 402 28.23 -12.63 27.23
N SER A 403 28.41 -13.17 28.44
CA SER A 403 28.54 -14.59 28.69
C SER A 403 27.85 -14.98 29.99
N GLN A 404 27.23 -16.17 29.99
CA GLN A 404 26.71 -16.80 31.20
C GLN A 404 27.69 -17.83 31.79
N ASP A 405 28.72 -18.19 31.02
CA ASP A 405 29.60 -19.32 31.33
C ASP A 405 30.93 -18.87 31.96
N PHE A 406 31.33 -17.60 31.72
CA PHE A 406 32.57 -17.03 32.25
C PHE A 406 32.42 -15.54 32.54
N ASP A 407 33.40 -14.98 33.25
CA ASP A 407 33.48 -13.55 33.55
C ASP A 407 34.14 -12.80 32.38
N ALA A 408 33.35 -11.98 31.67
CA ALA A 408 33.71 -11.42 30.38
C ALA A 408 34.74 -10.29 30.46
N TYR A 409 35.81 -10.39 29.67
CA TYR A 409 36.82 -9.34 29.53
C TYR A 409 36.95 -8.94 28.05
N LEU A 410 37.00 -7.64 27.79
CA LEU A 410 37.14 -7.07 26.45
C LEU A 410 38.42 -6.25 26.34
N LEU A 411 39.16 -6.43 25.24
CA LEU A 411 40.19 -5.49 24.81
C LEU A 411 39.90 -4.97 23.40
N LEU A 412 40.12 -3.68 23.22
CA LEU A 412 40.15 -3.04 21.91
C LEU A 412 41.59 -2.65 21.57
N ILE A 413 42.09 -3.14 20.45
CA ILE A 413 43.46 -2.93 19.96
C ILE A 413 43.38 -2.26 18.58
N ASP A 414 44.28 -1.33 18.32
CA ASP A 414 44.41 -0.69 17.02
C ASP A 414 45.19 -1.54 15.98
N ASN A 415 45.32 -1.02 14.77
CA ASN A 415 46.09 -1.67 13.69
C ASN A 415 47.62 -1.60 13.86
N GLN A 416 48.15 -0.87 14.84
CA GLN A 416 49.57 -0.87 15.22
C GLN A 416 49.87 -1.82 16.40
N GLY A 417 48.84 -2.42 17.00
CA GLY A 417 48.96 -3.31 18.15
C GLY A 417 48.91 -2.60 19.51
N ASN A 418 48.59 -1.31 19.58
CA ASN A 418 48.43 -0.63 20.87
C ASN A 418 47.02 -0.86 21.44
N LYS A 419 46.94 -1.03 22.76
CA LYS A 419 45.69 -1.13 23.49
C LYS A 419 45.01 0.24 23.55
N ILE A 420 43.79 0.31 23.03
CA ILE A 420 42.96 1.52 22.97
C ILE A 420 42.03 1.60 24.17
N ALA A 421 41.41 0.48 24.55
CA ALA A 421 40.53 0.39 25.71
C ALA A 421 40.46 -1.06 26.21
N GLU A 422 40.11 -1.22 27.47
CA GLU A 422 39.73 -2.51 28.05
C GLU A 422 38.60 -2.31 29.05
N ASN A 423 37.77 -3.34 29.24
CA ASN A 423 36.80 -3.37 30.34
C ASN A 423 36.49 -4.82 30.74
N ASP A 424 36.31 -5.04 32.04
CA ASP A 424 35.96 -6.31 32.67
C ASP A 424 34.57 -6.33 33.31
N ASP A 425 33.89 -5.20 33.51
CA ASP A 425 32.50 -5.22 34.03
C ASP A 425 31.57 -4.11 33.48
N ILE A 426 30.29 -4.46 33.26
CA ILE A 426 29.20 -3.51 32.96
C ILE A 426 28.68 -2.87 34.26
N ALA A 427 28.78 -3.60 35.38
CA ALA A 427 28.43 -3.16 36.74
C ALA A 427 28.99 -4.16 37.76
N ARG A 428 29.19 -3.72 39.02
CA ARG A 428 29.84 -4.47 40.13
C ARG A 428 29.36 -5.91 40.42
N ASN A 429 28.26 -6.38 39.83
CA ASN A 429 27.67 -7.72 40.02
C ASN A 429 27.28 -8.39 38.67
N ASN A 430 27.93 -8.04 37.57
CA ASN A 430 27.58 -8.54 36.23
C ASN A 430 28.83 -9.03 35.50
N SER A 431 28.84 -10.29 35.09
CA SER A 431 29.91 -10.98 34.37
C SER A 431 30.01 -10.60 32.88
N ASN A 432 29.37 -9.49 32.48
CA ASN A 432 29.37 -8.98 31.11
C ASN A 432 30.25 -7.74 31.04
N SER A 433 30.84 -7.47 29.87
CA SER A 433 31.74 -6.32 29.66
C SER A 433 31.21 -5.36 28.58
N THR A 434 31.52 -4.06 28.71
CA THR A 434 31.18 -3.06 27.69
C THR A 434 32.21 -1.94 27.57
N ILE A 435 32.72 -1.69 26.36
CA ILE A 435 33.55 -0.52 26.05
C ILE A 435 32.69 0.52 25.33
N ARG A 436 32.78 1.79 25.72
CA ARG A 436 32.19 2.94 24.99
C ARG A 436 33.30 3.94 24.67
N ILE A 437 33.51 4.25 23.40
CA ILE A 437 34.65 5.07 22.99
C ILE A 437 34.40 5.81 21.67
N SER A 438 34.90 7.04 21.58
CA SER A 438 35.14 7.74 20.31
C SER A 438 36.44 7.25 19.68
N LEU A 439 36.38 6.62 18.50
CA LEU A 439 37.55 6.07 17.85
C LEU A 439 38.60 7.15 17.54
N PRO A 440 39.89 6.95 17.91
CA PRO A 440 40.92 7.98 17.80
C PRO A 440 41.36 8.27 16.35
N TYR A 441 41.16 7.32 15.42
CA TYR A 441 41.49 7.45 13.99
C TYR A 441 40.65 6.52 13.10
N THR A 442 40.63 6.80 11.81
CA THR A 442 40.01 5.91 10.82
C THR A 442 40.92 4.72 10.54
N GLY A 443 40.39 3.49 10.62
CA GLY A 443 41.18 2.28 10.38
C GLY A 443 40.48 1.00 10.80
N GLN A 444 41.23 -0.10 10.76
CA GLN A 444 40.82 -1.40 11.31
C GLN A 444 41.18 -1.50 12.79
N TYR A 445 40.32 -2.16 13.55
CA TYR A 445 40.45 -2.41 14.97
C TYR A 445 40.25 -3.90 15.25
N ARG A 446 40.95 -4.41 16.25
CA ARG A 446 40.85 -5.78 16.77
C ARG A 446 40.10 -5.76 18.09
N VAL A 447 39.04 -6.56 18.18
CA VAL A 447 38.33 -6.83 19.43
C VAL A 447 38.78 -8.19 19.93
N ILE A 448 39.37 -8.20 21.12
CA ILE A 448 39.76 -9.42 21.82
C ILE A 448 38.67 -9.74 22.83
N VAL A 449 38.09 -10.93 22.67
CA VAL A 449 37.14 -11.53 23.61
C VAL A 449 37.92 -12.51 24.47
N ASN A 450 38.02 -12.27 25.78
CA ASN A 450 38.68 -13.18 26.71
C ASN A 450 37.93 -13.25 28.05
N THR A 451 38.53 -13.92 29.01
CA THR A 451 37.96 -14.14 30.34
C THR A 451 38.77 -13.43 31.41
N TYR A 452 38.10 -12.88 32.43
CA TYR A 452 38.75 -12.28 33.60
C TYR A 452 39.43 -13.37 34.45
N ASP A 453 38.72 -14.48 34.68
CA ASP A 453 39.29 -15.67 35.30
C ASP A 453 40.05 -16.46 34.22
N GLN A 454 41.38 -16.57 34.31
CA GLN A 454 42.28 -17.14 33.28
C GLN A 454 41.95 -18.59 32.81
N THR A 455 40.93 -19.21 33.39
CA THR A 455 40.43 -20.56 33.09
C THR A 455 39.03 -20.60 32.48
N GLY A 456 38.35 -19.45 32.37
CA GLY A 456 36.98 -19.33 31.87
C GLY A 456 36.84 -19.89 30.46
N GLN A 457 35.76 -20.63 30.24
CA GLN A 457 35.42 -21.30 28.98
C GLN A 457 33.90 -21.31 28.83
N GLY A 458 33.42 -21.26 27.59
CA GLY A 458 31.99 -21.33 27.29
C GLY A 458 31.55 -20.35 26.23
N GLN A 459 30.23 -20.25 26.06
CA GLN A 459 29.59 -19.48 25.01
C GLN A 459 29.62 -17.98 25.32
N TYR A 460 29.70 -17.18 24.27
CA TYR A 460 29.53 -15.73 24.38
C TYR A 460 28.85 -15.14 23.15
N GLN A 461 28.34 -13.93 23.34
CA GLN A 461 27.87 -13.05 22.26
C GLN A 461 28.57 -11.70 22.37
N MET A 462 29.12 -11.23 21.26
CA MET A 462 29.83 -9.96 21.13
C MET A 462 29.17 -9.09 20.06
N ASN A 463 29.01 -7.79 20.35
CA ASN A 463 28.47 -6.82 19.40
C ASN A 463 29.26 -5.51 19.44
N VAL A 464 29.55 -4.92 18.27
CA VAL A 464 30.15 -3.60 18.09
C VAL A 464 29.14 -2.72 17.37
N ARG A 465 28.65 -1.63 17.99
CA ARG A 465 27.62 -0.73 17.44
C ARG A 465 28.03 0.72 17.43
#